data_AF-A0A1V4LYZ3-F1
#
_entry.id   AF-A0A1V4LYZ3-F1
#
_cell.length_a   1.000
_cell.length_b   1.000
_cell.length_c   1.000
_cell.angle_alpha   90.00
_cell.angle_beta   90.00
_cell.angle_gamma   90.00
#
_symmetry.space_group_name_H-M   'P 1'
#
loop_
_entity.id
_entity.type
_entity.pdbx_description
1 polymer ?
#
loop_
_entity_poly.entity_id
_entity_poly.type
_entity_poly.pdbx_seq_one_letter_code
_entity_poly.pdbx_strand_id
1 'polypeptide(L)'
;MVIWLGRLTLLMVLATLGKVVFRRLPRSAFQKKGLEIFTKVHPWAGVLALAVGMSHGLLAYGPNFLFTGHVLWLMIFLGTLTGYVLDRKIDGGVLRVHRLSSLGVMVMLLVHIVFRDLI
;
A
#
# COMPACT_ATOMS: atom_id res chain seq x y z
N MET A 1 13.57 11.19 -1.81
CA MET A 1 12.24 10.70 -2.20
C MET A 1 11.89 9.37 -1.53
N VAL A 2 12.77 8.37 -1.56
CA VAL A 2 12.58 7.02 -0.95
C VAL A 2 12.29 7.08 0.56
N ILE A 3 12.99 7.92 1.32
CA ILE A 3 12.78 8.09 2.78
C ILE A 3 11.37 8.59 3.09
N TRP A 4 10.82 9.48 2.26
CA TRP A 4 9.47 10.02 2.44
C TRP A 4 8.40 8.98 2.14
N LEU A 5 8.60 8.15 1.11
CA LEU A 5 7.74 6.99 0.81
C LEU A 5 7.78 5.97 1.95
N GLY A 6 8.96 5.60 2.45
CA GLY A 6 9.09 4.68 3.59
C GLY A 6 8.40 5.17 4.86
N ARG A 7 8.50 6.48 5.17
CA ARG A 7 7.76 7.11 6.28
C ARG A 7 6.25 7.09 6.08
N LEU A 8 5.79 7.34 4.85
CA LEU A 8 4.37 7.28 4.51
C LEU A 8 3.83 5.85 4.69
N THR A 9 4.59 4.85 4.23
CA THR A 9 4.21 3.45 4.39
C THR A 9 4.18 3.05 5.87
N LEU A 10 5.19 3.44 6.66
CA LEU A 10 5.23 3.20 8.10
C LEU A 10 4.00 3.79 8.82
N LEU A 11 3.58 5.00 8.47
CA LEU A 11 2.36 5.61 9.00
C LEU A 11 1.10 4.82 8.62
N MET A 12 1.03 4.26 7.40
CA MET A 12 -0.08 3.39 7.00
C MET A 12 -0.07 2.05 7.77
N VAL A 13 1.09 1.48 8.05
CA VAL A 13 1.22 0.27 8.89
C VAL A 13 0.74 0.53 10.31
N LEU A 14 1.22 1.62 10.93
CA LEU A 14 0.80 2.04 12.26
C LEU A 14 -0.69 2.35 12.32
N ALA A 15 -1.26 2.99 11.30
CA ALA A 15 -2.69 3.23 11.19
C ALA A 15 -3.50 1.93 11.08
N THR A 16 -2.97 0.92 10.37
CA THR A 16 -3.62 -0.38 10.21
C THR A 16 -3.58 -1.19 11.50
N LEU A 17 -2.42 -1.23 12.18
CA LEU A 17 -2.28 -1.83 13.51
C LEU A 17 -3.14 -1.11 14.55
N GLY A 18 -3.17 0.22 14.53
CA GLY A 18 -4.06 1.02 15.35
C GLY A 18 -5.53 0.65 15.12
N LYS A 19 -5.96 0.45 13.88
CA LYS A 19 -7.34 0.03 13.58
C LYS A 19 -7.69 -1.36 14.16
N VAL A 20 -6.71 -2.24 14.33
CA VAL A 20 -6.86 -3.56 14.95
C VAL A 20 -6.93 -3.45 16.48
N VAL A 21 -6.07 -2.63 17.09
CA VAL A 21 -6.02 -2.40 18.55
C VAL A 21 -7.24 -1.60 19.03
N PHE A 22 -7.62 -0.56 18.31
CA PHE A 22 -8.71 0.37 18.68
C PHE A 22 -10.09 -0.06 18.16
N ARG A 23 -10.24 -1.32 17.72
CA ARG A 23 -11.45 -1.82 17.03
C ARG A 23 -12.72 -1.80 17.89
N ARG A 24 -12.57 -1.72 19.23
CA ARG A 24 -13.66 -1.73 20.22
C ARG A 24 -13.89 -0.39 20.93
N LEU A 25 -13.11 0.64 20.64
CA LEU A 25 -13.27 1.94 21.29
C LEU A 25 -14.29 2.79 20.54
N PRO A 26 -15.22 3.48 21.25
CA PRO A 26 -16.19 4.36 20.62
C PRO A 26 -15.43 5.46 19.86
N ARG A 27 -15.64 5.51 18.54
CA ARG A 27 -14.94 6.48 17.70
C ARG A 27 -15.45 7.87 18.01
N SER A 28 -14.56 8.78 18.40
CA SER A 28 -14.89 10.19 18.55
C SER A 28 -15.35 10.79 17.22
N ALA A 29 -16.10 11.91 17.27
CA ALA A 29 -16.53 12.61 16.05
C ALA A 29 -15.35 12.97 15.13
N PHE A 30 -14.20 13.32 15.72
CA PHE A 30 -12.96 13.58 14.99
C PHE A 30 -12.43 12.33 14.26
N GLN A 31 -12.42 11.16 14.91
CA GLN A 31 -12.00 9.90 14.29
C GLN A 31 -12.93 9.47 13.15
N LYS A 32 -14.25 9.73 13.27
CA LYS A 32 -15.21 9.46 12.20
C LYS A 32 -14.94 10.32 10.97
N LYS A 33 -14.71 11.63 11.17
CA LYS A 33 -14.38 12.56 10.08
C LYS A 33 -13.05 12.22 9.42
N GLY A 34 -12.04 11.86 10.21
CA GLY A 34 -10.74 11.39 9.68
C GLY A 34 -10.87 10.10 8.86
N LEU A 35 -11.69 9.15 9.32
CA LEU A 35 -11.95 7.92 8.57
C LEU A 35 -12.66 8.19 7.24
N GLU A 36 -13.63 9.10 7.23
CA GLU A 36 -14.35 9.47 6.01
C GLU A 36 -13.43 10.06 4.94
N ILE A 37 -12.56 10.99 5.35
CA ILE A 37 -11.53 11.57 4.47
C ILE A 37 -10.59 10.48 3.97
N PHE A 38 -10.11 9.62 4.88
CA PHE A 38 -9.21 8.53 4.52
C PHE A 38 -9.85 7.58 3.49
N THR A 39 -11.12 7.21 3.66
CA THR A 39 -11.82 6.35 2.70
C THR A 39 -11.98 7.00 1.33
N LYS A 40 -12.17 8.33 1.26
CA LYS A 40 -12.26 9.07 -0.01
C LYS A 40 -10.90 9.18 -0.72
N VAL A 41 -9.82 9.33 0.05
CA VAL A 41 -8.46 9.54 -0.49
C VAL A 41 -7.75 8.21 -0.81
N HIS A 42 -8.07 7.12 -0.11
CA HIS A 42 -7.40 5.84 -0.24
C HIS A 42 -7.32 5.29 -1.69
N PRO A 43 -8.40 5.32 -2.51
CA PRO A 43 -8.32 4.85 -3.90
C PRO A 43 -7.32 5.66 -4.74
N TRP A 44 -7.33 6.98 -4.59
CA TRP A 44 -6.41 7.89 -5.29
C TRP A 44 -4.95 7.66 -4.86
N ALA A 45 -4.72 7.39 -3.57
CA ALA A 45 -3.40 7.02 -3.08
C ALA A 45 -2.89 5.71 -3.70
N GLY A 46 -3.77 4.72 -3.93
CA GLY A 46 -3.43 3.48 -4.63
C GLY A 46 -3.03 3.72 -6.10
N VAL A 47 -3.77 4.58 -6.81
CA VAL A 47 -3.43 4.98 -8.19
C VAL A 47 -2.10 5.73 -8.24
N LEU A 48 -1.88 6.66 -7.31
CA LEU A 48 -0.62 7.40 -7.23
C LEU A 48 0.57 6.47 -6.93
N ALA A 49 0.40 5.52 -6.01
CA ALA A 49 1.42 4.51 -5.71
C ALA A 49 1.76 3.66 -6.94
N LEU A 50 0.76 3.33 -7.76
CA LEU A 50 0.97 2.63 -9.03
C LEU A 50 1.81 3.45 -10.02
N ALA A 51 1.45 4.71 -10.21
CA ALA A 51 2.13 5.63 -11.13
C ALA A 51 3.59 5.85 -10.68
N VAL A 52 3.80 6.15 -9.40
CA VAL A 52 5.13 6.31 -8.82
C VAL A 52 5.95 5.02 -8.96
N GLY A 53 5.34 3.85 -8.70
CA GLY A 53 5.99 2.55 -8.88
C GLY A 53 6.42 2.31 -10.33
N MET A 54 5.55 2.60 -11.31
CA MET A 54 5.87 2.49 -12.74
C MET A 54 7.02 3.43 -13.13
N SER A 55 6.91 4.71 -12.79
CA SER A 55 7.95 5.70 -13.11
C SER A 55 9.27 5.35 -12.44
N HIS A 56 9.25 4.88 -11.19
CA HIS A 56 10.44 4.44 -10.50
C HIS A 56 11.09 3.22 -11.16
N GLY A 57 10.29 2.22 -11.55
CA GLY A 57 10.76 1.04 -12.28
C GLY A 57 11.39 1.39 -13.63
N LEU A 58 10.80 2.32 -14.38
CA LEU A 58 11.34 2.80 -15.66
C LEU A 58 12.67 3.55 -15.47
N LEU A 59 12.78 4.39 -14.43
CA LEU A 59 14.02 5.12 -14.14
C LEU A 59 15.12 4.22 -13.56
N ALA A 60 14.74 3.09 -12.95
CA ALA A 60 15.67 2.10 -12.41
C ALA A 60 16.17 1.08 -13.46
N TYR A 61 15.78 1.21 -14.75
CA TYR A 61 16.18 0.32 -15.83
C TYR A 61 17.68 0.41 -16.12
N GLY A 62 18.45 -0.42 -15.42
CA GLY A 62 19.88 -0.62 -15.55
C GLY A 62 20.31 -2.04 -15.15
N PRO A 63 21.60 -2.40 -15.31
CA PRO A 63 22.08 -3.79 -15.19
C PRO A 63 21.98 -4.40 -13.78
N ASN A 64 21.86 -3.59 -12.72
CA ASN A 64 21.69 -4.05 -11.33
C ASN A 64 20.21 -4.09 -10.91
N PHE A 65 19.34 -4.52 -11.83
CA PHE A 65 17.90 -4.53 -11.60
C PHE A 65 17.51 -5.65 -10.61
N LEU A 66 17.31 -5.31 -9.35
CA LEU A 66 16.81 -6.26 -8.36
C LEU A 66 15.38 -6.67 -8.69
N PHE A 67 15.17 -7.98 -8.85
CA PHE A 67 13.87 -8.62 -9.11
C PHE A 67 12.77 -8.18 -8.12
N THR A 68 13.17 -7.79 -6.90
CA THR A 68 12.27 -7.35 -5.83
C THR A 68 11.43 -6.12 -6.20
N GLY A 69 11.94 -5.21 -7.04
CA GLY A 69 11.21 -4.01 -7.48
C GLY A 69 10.04 -4.33 -8.42
N HIS A 70 10.24 -5.25 -9.37
CA HIS A 70 9.19 -5.70 -10.29
C HIS A 70 8.09 -6.48 -9.55
N VAL A 71 8.49 -7.36 -8.62
CA VAL A 71 7.54 -8.10 -7.79
C VAL A 71 6.72 -7.14 -6.93
N LEU A 72 7.35 -6.16 -6.27
CA LEU A 72 6.66 -5.15 -5.49
C LEU A 72 5.66 -4.35 -6.34
N TRP A 73 6.07 -3.92 -7.53
CA TRP A 73 5.21 -3.21 -8.47
C TRP A 73 3.98 -4.05 -8.87
N LEU A 74 4.19 -5.32 -9.23
CA LEU A 74 3.10 -6.22 -9.59
C LEU A 74 2.10 -6.41 -8.44
N MET A 75 2.59 -6.50 -7.21
CA MET A 75 1.72 -6.61 -6.03
C MET A 75 0.90 -5.33 -5.79
N ILE A 76 1.50 -4.15 -6.00
CA ILE A 76 0.77 -2.87 -5.94
C ILE A 76 -0.30 -2.83 -7.04
N PHE A 77 0.02 -3.27 -8.27
CA PHE A 77 -0.93 -3.36 -9.37
C PHE A 77 -2.12 -4.26 -9.04
N LEU A 78 -1.87 -5.48 -8.57
CA LEU A 78 -2.92 -6.42 -8.15
C LEU A 78 -3.74 -5.86 -6.98
N GLY A 79 -3.11 -5.18 -6.02
CA GLY A 79 -3.79 -4.50 -4.92
C GLY A 79 -4.73 -3.40 -5.40
N THR A 80 -4.28 -2.54 -6.31
CA THR A 80 -5.09 -1.46 -6.89
C THR A 80 -6.24 -2.01 -7.74
N LEU A 81 -6.00 -3.04 -8.55
CA LEU A 81 -7.03 -3.68 -9.37
C LEU A 81 -8.13 -4.32 -8.50
N THR A 82 -7.73 -5.09 -7.49
CA THR A 82 -8.69 -5.71 -6.55
C THR A 82 -9.43 -4.67 -5.70
N GLY A 83 -8.77 -3.56 -5.34
CA GLY A 83 -9.39 -2.42 -4.67
C GLY A 83 -10.47 -1.74 -5.54
N TYR A 84 -10.20 -1.56 -6.83
CA TYR A 84 -11.17 -1.02 -7.78
C TYR A 84 -12.39 -1.93 -7.97
N VAL A 85 -12.17 -3.24 -8.04
CA VAL A 85 -13.26 -4.23 -8.10
C VAL A 85 -14.11 -4.18 -6.82
N LEU A 86 -13.47 -4.07 -5.64
CA LEU A 86 -14.15 -3.94 -4.34
C LEU A 86 -15.04 -2.70 -4.23
N ASP A 87 -14.60 -1.58 -4.79
CA ASP A 87 -15.37 -0.34 -4.81
C ASP A 87 -16.69 -0.50 -5.58
N ARG A 88 -16.70 -1.37 -6.59
CA ARG A 88 -17.89 -1.67 -7.40
C ARG A 88 -18.70 -2.87 -6.90
N LYS A 89 -18.09 -3.83 -6.21
CA LYS A 89 -18.72 -5.05 -5.71
C LYS A 89 -18.10 -5.49 -4.39
N ILE A 90 -18.91 -5.55 -3.33
CA ILE A 90 -18.47 -6.06 -2.03
C ILE A 90 -18.52 -7.60 -2.05
N ASP A 91 -17.47 -8.21 -2.58
CA ASP A 91 -17.23 -9.65 -2.48
C ASP A 91 -16.20 -9.93 -1.37
N GLY A 92 -16.56 -10.77 -0.41
CA GLY A 92 -15.70 -11.16 0.71
C GLY A 92 -14.40 -11.87 0.27
N GLY A 93 -14.41 -12.58 -0.85
CA GLY A 93 -13.24 -13.19 -1.47
C GLY A 93 -12.27 -12.14 -2.01
N VAL A 94 -12.79 -11.18 -2.79
CA VAL A 94 -11.97 -10.07 -3.33
C VAL A 94 -11.39 -9.22 -2.19
N LEU A 95 -12.17 -8.99 -1.12
CA LEU A 95 -11.70 -8.28 0.08
C LEU A 95 -10.53 -8.99 0.75
N ARG A 96 -10.55 -10.33 0.79
CA ARG A 96 -9.44 -11.12 1.33
C ARG A 96 -8.19 -10.98 0.45
N VAL A 97 -8.34 -11.07 -0.86
CA VAL A 97 -7.22 -10.91 -1.80
C VAL A 97 -6.60 -9.51 -1.71
N HIS A 98 -7.41 -8.46 -1.66
CA HIS A 98 -6.92 -7.09 -1.51
C HIS A 98 -6.16 -6.85 -0.19
N ARG A 99 -6.61 -7.47 0.91
CA ARG A 99 -5.89 -7.39 2.19
C ARG A 99 -4.58 -8.17 2.17
N LEU A 100 -4.57 -9.35 1.56
CA LEU A 100 -3.37 -10.17 1.42
C LEU A 100 -2.33 -9.49 0.51
N SER A 101 -2.77 -8.90 -0.61
CA SER A 101 -1.86 -8.13 -1.47
C SER A 101 -1.31 -6.91 -0.74
N SER A 102 -2.13 -6.19 0.03
CA SER A 102 -1.65 -5.07 0.86
C SER A 102 -0.59 -5.50 1.88
N LEU A 103 -0.78 -6.64 2.55
CA LEU A 103 0.20 -7.19 3.48
C LEU A 103 1.49 -7.60 2.75
N GLY A 104 1.35 -8.24 1.60
CA GLY A 104 2.48 -8.65 0.78
C GLY A 104 3.28 -7.45 0.23
N VAL A 105 2.62 -6.37 -0.19
CA VAL A 105 3.26 -5.10 -0.57
C VAL A 105 4.09 -4.55 0.59
N MET A 106 3.57 -4.59 1.81
CA MET A 106 4.28 -4.12 3.00
C MET A 106 5.56 -4.94 3.25
N VAL A 107 5.48 -6.27 3.19
CA VAL A 107 6.64 -7.16 3.37
C VAL A 107 7.65 -6.95 2.24
N MET A 108 7.19 -6.94 0.99
CA MET A 108 8.07 -6.76 -0.16
C MET A 108 8.72 -5.38 -0.20
N LEU A 109 8.05 -4.34 0.31
CA LEU A 109 8.65 -3.02 0.43
C LEU A 109 9.82 -3.04 1.43
N LEU A 110 9.67 -3.69 2.59
CA LEU A 110 10.76 -3.85 3.55
C LEU A 110 11.94 -4.62 2.92
N VAL A 111 11.66 -5.73 2.25
CA VAL A 111 12.67 -6.50 1.51
C VAL A 111 13.35 -5.63 0.46
N HIS A 112 12.58 -4.89 -0.35
CA HIS A 112 13.10 -4.05 -1.41
C HIS A 112 14.01 -2.93 -0.87
N ILE A 113 13.64 -2.29 0.24
CA ILE A 113 14.47 -1.26 0.91
C ILE A 113 15.76 -1.88 1.46
N VAL A 114 15.66 -2.98 2.21
CA VAL A 114 16.84 -3.64 2.80
C VAL A 114 17.82 -4.09 1.72
N PHE A 115 17.34 -4.74 0.66
CA PHE A 115 18.20 -5.18 -0.44
C PHE A 115 18.80 -4.01 -1.23
N ARG A 116 18.09 -2.90 -1.35
CA ARG A 116 18.62 -1.68 -1.98
C ARG A 116 19.75 -1.06 -1.17
N ASP A 117 19.66 -1.09 0.16
CA ASP A 117 20.66 -0.45 1.03
C ASP A 117 21.88 -1.35 1.31
N LEU A 118 21.79 -2.66 1.03
CA LEU A 118 22.87 -3.65 1.19
C LEU A 118 23.79 -3.78 -0.04
N ILE A 119 23.39 -3.27 -1.20
CA ILE A 119 24.10 -3.35 -2.50
C ILE A 119 24.52 -1.94 -2.92
#